data_AF-A0A1V9ZL10-F1
#
_entry.id   AF-A0A1V9ZL10-F1
#
_cell.length_a   1.000
_cell.length_b   1.000
_cell.length_c   1.000
_cell.angle_alpha   90.00
_cell.angle_beta   90.00
_cell.angle_gamma   90.00
#
_symmetry.space_group_name_H-M   'P 1'
#
loop_
_entity.id
_entity.type
_entity.pdbx_description
1 polymer ?
#
loop_
_entity_poly.entity_id
_entity_poly.type
_entity_poly.pdbx_seq_one_letter_code
_entity_poly.pdbx_strand_id
1 'polypeptide(L)'
;MTPSGGNFTTGADLPTTILDTLQDLATETAPLVVSAAVASSLVSCMVSVLLSMAPTVASSATTVAGSAPMGDLFSFWLLLDYLQFLASSGHMEMPSAPPFYHDFTDSLSWTVLTVPPTWSPRPPEPASLAIARGDIIAGVLAYAQRLSIHPETLFAATAVGFGCVVGAVVVVVSVLYGAIRLCFAARLRRVKAKLKAEIPQDRLFLRLLLQSALGIALVSEYALSMTASFQLRFADSRALCLATLALTLVCCGLLVLGVCMLYGKSAADLAEPGFKFTWGGYYKTYSFEHRYFFVAKMGAEIGSGVIIGAVSDVPTQLTLLLSLQLVMFLYTTHCNPYLLDFQNVCASAAFVMKMVTYALLSSFVSATADSDVANIVGTAALVLQVTLLLLFNSRQLYIITKQATCLWHRVRRMRKARRQAKEDAIVAEQLRRDSFVQTCEQMHRASL
;
A
#
# COMPACT_ATOMS: atom_id res chain seq x y z
N MET A 1 -31.86 46.92 43.24
CA MET A 1 -32.94 45.91 43.09
C MET A 1 -33.33 45.89 41.62
N THR A 2 -32.93 44.79 40.95
CA THR A 2 -33.04 44.37 39.53
C THR A 2 -32.73 45.38 38.41
N PRO A 3 -31.91 44.96 37.43
CA PRO A 3 -32.51 44.23 36.32
C PRO A 3 -31.79 42.92 35.96
N SER A 4 -32.60 41.98 35.49
CA SER A 4 -32.23 40.75 34.83
C SER A 4 -31.39 41.03 33.58
N GLY A 5 -30.12 40.62 33.61
CA GLY A 5 -29.31 40.46 32.41
C GLY A 5 -29.62 39.12 31.77
N GLY A 6 -30.36 39.13 30.66
CA GLY A 6 -30.42 37.97 29.77
C GLY A 6 -29.02 37.71 29.23
N ASN A 7 -28.50 36.52 29.49
CA ASN A 7 -27.29 36.04 28.81
C ASN A 7 -27.63 35.81 27.35
N PHE A 8 -27.35 36.83 26.55
CA PHE A 8 -27.21 36.73 25.11
C PHE A 8 -26.03 35.78 24.85
N THR A 9 -26.31 34.59 24.34
CA THR A 9 -25.30 33.68 23.80
C THR A 9 -24.60 34.39 22.64
N THR A 10 -23.45 34.97 22.93
CA THR A 10 -22.57 35.62 21.96
C THR A 10 -22.05 34.58 20.98
N GLY A 11 -22.11 34.87 19.68
CA GLY A 11 -21.75 33.97 18.56
C GLY A 11 -20.27 33.55 18.46
N ALA A 12 -19.52 33.56 19.56
CA ALA A 12 -18.15 33.05 19.66
C ALA A 12 -18.10 31.54 19.99
N ASP A 13 -19.17 30.97 20.57
CA ASP A 13 -19.22 29.55 20.96
C ASP A 13 -19.63 28.59 19.82
N LEU A 14 -20.21 29.12 18.75
CA LEU A 14 -20.61 28.32 17.58
C LEU A 14 -19.41 27.76 16.77
N PRO A 15 -18.36 28.54 16.45
CA PRO A 15 -17.20 28.02 15.71
C PRO A 15 -16.39 26.99 16.50
N THR A 16 -16.27 27.12 17.82
CA THR A 16 -15.57 26.14 18.69
C THR A 16 -16.35 24.83 18.77
N THR A 17 -17.67 24.89 18.97
CA THR A 17 -18.53 23.69 18.99
C THR A 17 -18.47 22.91 17.67
N ILE A 18 -18.45 23.60 16.53
CA ILE A 18 -18.32 22.95 15.21
C ILE A 18 -16.92 22.34 15.03
N LEU A 19 -15.88 23.04 15.46
CA LEU A 19 -14.50 22.56 15.38
C LEU A 19 -14.31 21.29 16.22
N ASP A 20 -14.81 21.28 17.45
CA ASP A 20 -14.75 20.13 18.35
C ASP A 20 -15.52 18.94 17.76
N THR A 21 -16.72 19.18 17.23
CA THR A 21 -17.52 18.13 16.57
C THR A 21 -16.80 17.54 15.35
N LEU A 22 -16.16 18.39 14.53
CA LEU A 22 -15.39 17.95 13.37
C LEU A 22 -14.13 17.18 13.77
N GLN A 23 -13.46 17.61 14.83
CA GLN A 23 -12.28 16.96 15.37
C GLN A 23 -12.63 15.57 15.92
N ASP A 24 -13.68 15.46 16.73
CA ASP A 24 -14.13 14.19 17.30
C ASP A 24 -14.53 13.22 16.19
N LEU A 25 -15.35 13.70 15.24
CA LEU A 25 -15.76 12.89 14.10
C LEU A 25 -14.57 12.43 13.26
N ALA A 26 -13.62 13.31 12.98
CA ALA A 26 -12.48 12.97 12.15
C ALA A 26 -11.49 12.04 12.87
N THR A 27 -11.32 12.19 14.17
CA THR A 27 -10.46 11.30 14.99
C THR A 27 -11.08 9.90 15.11
N GLU A 28 -12.39 9.81 15.34
CA GLU A 28 -13.10 8.51 15.41
C GLU A 28 -13.16 7.81 14.05
N THR A 29 -13.41 8.57 12.97
CA THR A 29 -13.56 7.98 11.63
C THR A 29 -12.24 7.69 10.93
N ALA A 30 -11.16 8.38 11.26
CA ALA A 30 -9.84 8.17 10.65
C ALA A 30 -9.38 6.70 10.61
N PRO A 31 -9.34 5.93 11.73
CA PRO A 31 -8.91 4.53 11.71
C PRO A 31 -9.87 3.63 10.90
N LEU A 32 -11.18 3.92 10.93
CA LEU A 32 -12.18 3.24 10.10
C LEU A 32 -11.96 3.48 8.61
N VAL A 33 -11.67 4.72 8.23
CA VAL A 33 -11.41 5.10 6.83
C VAL A 33 -10.11 4.48 6.33
N VAL A 34 -9.05 4.45 7.15
CA VAL A 34 -7.77 3.81 6.83
C VAL A 34 -7.96 2.30 6.65
N SER A 35 -8.61 1.63 7.61
CA SER A 35 -8.85 0.19 7.52
C SER A 35 -9.74 -0.18 6.32
N ALA A 36 -10.76 0.62 6.02
CA ALA A 36 -11.57 0.48 4.80
C ALA A 36 -10.74 0.65 3.52
N ALA A 37 -9.79 1.60 3.48
CA ALA A 37 -8.91 1.83 2.33
C ALA A 37 -8.01 0.62 2.06
N VAL A 38 -7.43 0.08 3.14
CA VAL A 38 -6.54 -1.09 3.08
C VAL A 38 -7.34 -2.33 2.66
N ALA A 39 -8.47 -2.59 3.32
CA ALA A 39 -9.32 -3.74 3.02
C ALA A 39 -9.87 -3.70 1.58
N SER A 40 -10.37 -2.55 1.13
CA SER A 40 -10.90 -2.39 -0.23
C SER A 40 -9.81 -2.60 -1.29
N SER A 41 -8.61 -2.06 -1.07
CA SER A 41 -7.46 -2.26 -1.97
C SER A 41 -7.04 -3.73 -2.07
N LEU A 42 -6.98 -4.44 -0.94
CA LEU A 42 -6.68 -5.87 -0.90
C LEU A 42 -7.76 -6.71 -1.59
N VAL A 43 -9.04 -6.42 -1.33
CA VAL A 43 -10.17 -7.10 -1.97
C VAL A 43 -10.14 -6.89 -3.48
N SER A 44 -9.91 -5.66 -3.97
CA SER A 44 -9.82 -5.40 -5.41
C SER A 44 -8.68 -6.19 -6.07
N CYS A 45 -7.53 -6.31 -5.41
CA CYS A 45 -6.42 -7.12 -5.90
C CYS A 45 -6.81 -8.61 -5.98
N MET A 46 -7.39 -9.17 -4.91
CA MET A 46 -7.80 -10.58 -4.87
C MET A 46 -8.86 -10.90 -5.94
N VAL A 47 -9.86 -10.03 -6.10
CA VAL A 47 -10.89 -10.15 -7.14
C VAL A 47 -10.27 -10.12 -8.53
N SER A 48 -9.27 -9.28 -8.76
CA SER A 48 -8.58 -9.17 -10.05
C SER A 48 -7.78 -10.41 -10.41
N VAL A 49 -7.09 -11.00 -9.42
CA VAL A 49 -6.42 -12.30 -9.59
C VAL A 49 -7.46 -13.37 -9.97
N LEU A 50 -8.61 -13.42 -9.29
CA LEU A 50 -9.68 -14.37 -9.60
C LEU A 50 -10.27 -14.15 -11.02
N LEU A 51 -10.48 -12.90 -11.44
CA LEU A 51 -10.99 -12.58 -12.79
C LEU A 51 -10.01 -12.97 -13.89
N SER A 52 -8.69 -12.87 -13.64
CA SER A 52 -7.64 -13.27 -14.59
C SER A 52 -7.50 -14.79 -14.74
N MET A 53 -7.87 -15.55 -13.70
CA MET A 53 -7.80 -17.01 -13.66
C MET A 53 -9.09 -17.70 -14.15
N ALA A 54 -10.18 -16.96 -14.34
CA ALA A 54 -11.45 -17.49 -14.82
C ALA A 54 -11.38 -17.84 -16.32
N PRO A 55 -11.99 -18.96 -16.77
CA PRO A 55 -11.93 -19.36 -18.16
C PRO A 55 -12.64 -18.33 -19.03
N THR A 56 -11.93 -17.74 -19.99
CA THR A 56 -12.56 -17.16 -21.18
C THR A 56 -13.24 -18.32 -21.88
N VAL A 57 -14.57 -18.45 -21.71
CA VAL A 57 -15.37 -19.32 -22.55
C VAL A 57 -15.23 -18.75 -23.95
N ALA A 58 -14.41 -19.41 -24.76
CA ALA A 58 -14.22 -19.07 -26.16
C ALA A 58 -15.56 -19.30 -26.87
N SER A 59 -16.20 -18.21 -27.22
CA SER A 59 -17.21 -18.15 -28.27
C SER A 59 -16.80 -16.95 -29.10
N SER A 60 -16.27 -17.23 -30.29
CA SER A 60 -15.95 -16.22 -31.30
C SER A 60 -17.14 -15.27 -31.49
N ALA A 61 -16.85 -13.99 -31.73
CA ALA A 61 -17.80 -12.86 -31.92
C ALA A 61 -18.24 -12.11 -30.65
N THR A 62 -17.32 -11.38 -30.01
CA THR A 62 -17.45 -9.94 -29.63
C THR A 62 -16.19 -9.50 -28.90
N THR A 63 -15.24 -8.91 -29.63
CA THR A 63 -14.00 -8.31 -29.12
C THR A 63 -14.20 -6.93 -28.49
N VAL A 64 -15.43 -6.53 -28.13
CA VAL A 64 -15.71 -5.22 -27.54
C VAL A 64 -16.79 -5.35 -26.46
N ALA A 65 -16.42 -5.68 -25.22
CA ALA A 65 -17.21 -5.36 -24.02
C ALA A 65 -16.46 -5.75 -22.73
N GLY A 66 -15.78 -4.78 -22.14
CA GLY A 66 -15.42 -4.79 -20.73
C GLY A 66 -14.17 -5.59 -20.38
N SER A 67 -13.00 -5.08 -20.73
CA SER A 67 -11.82 -5.28 -19.90
C SER A 67 -12.15 -4.73 -18.51
N ALA A 68 -12.51 -5.61 -17.57
CA ALA A 68 -12.63 -5.20 -16.18
C ALA A 68 -11.31 -4.52 -15.79
N PRO A 69 -11.33 -3.34 -15.15
CA PRO A 69 -10.10 -2.71 -14.69
C PRO A 69 -9.40 -3.73 -13.80
N MET A 70 -8.21 -4.18 -14.20
CA MET A 70 -7.40 -5.06 -13.37
C MET A 70 -6.98 -4.24 -12.16
N GLY A 71 -7.47 -4.61 -10.99
CA GLY A 71 -6.95 -4.14 -9.71
C GLY A 71 -5.49 -4.55 -9.65
N ASP A 72 -4.62 -3.57 -9.88
CA ASP A 72 -3.18 -3.74 -9.84
C ASP A 72 -2.71 -3.50 -8.41
N LEU A 73 -1.75 -4.32 -7.96
CA LEU A 73 -1.08 -4.15 -6.66
C LEU A 73 -0.50 -2.73 -6.50
N PHE A 74 -0.24 -2.05 -7.62
CA PHE A 74 0.15 -0.65 -7.66
C PHE A 74 -0.72 0.27 -6.80
N SER A 75 -2.06 0.13 -6.82
CA SER A 75 -2.91 1.03 -6.02
C SER A 75 -2.77 0.76 -4.52
N PHE A 76 -2.57 -0.50 -4.12
CA PHE A 76 -2.30 -0.85 -2.74
C PHE A 76 -0.95 -0.27 -2.28
N TRP A 77 0.09 -0.39 -3.11
CA TRP A 77 1.39 0.19 -2.79
C TRP A 77 1.38 1.71 -2.72
N LEU A 78 0.62 2.39 -3.60
CA LEU A 78 0.43 3.83 -3.55
C LEU A 78 -0.28 4.28 -2.26
N LEU A 79 -1.28 3.52 -1.81
CA LEU A 79 -1.94 3.78 -0.52
C LEU A 79 -0.94 3.63 0.63
N LEU A 80 -0.16 2.55 0.62
CA LEU A 80 0.80 2.27 1.70
C LEU A 80 1.88 3.36 1.79
N ASP A 81 2.40 3.82 0.65
CA ASP A 81 3.33 4.97 0.53
C ASP A 81 2.72 6.25 1.12
N TYR A 82 1.44 6.50 0.84
CA TYR A 82 0.75 7.66 1.40
C TYR A 82 0.55 7.54 2.91
N LEU A 83 0.16 6.37 3.41
CA LEU A 83 -0.01 6.16 4.85
C LEU A 83 1.33 6.23 5.60
N GLN A 84 2.43 5.75 5.00
CA GLN A 84 3.77 5.92 5.56
C GLN A 84 4.18 7.39 5.62
N PHE A 85 3.84 8.17 4.61
CA PHE A 85 4.00 9.62 4.65
C PHE A 85 3.20 10.24 5.81
N LEU A 86 1.95 9.84 6.02
CA LEU A 86 1.16 10.32 7.16
C LEU A 86 1.73 9.89 8.50
N ALA A 87 2.25 8.67 8.62
CA ALA A 87 2.96 8.26 9.83
C ALA A 87 4.23 9.10 10.05
N SER A 88 4.94 9.45 8.96
CA SER A 88 6.18 10.23 9.02
C SER A 88 6.03 11.62 9.62
N SER A 89 4.86 12.27 9.47
CA SER A 89 4.63 13.56 10.10
C SER A 89 4.66 13.45 11.63
N GLY A 90 4.17 12.36 12.20
CA GLY A 90 4.20 12.09 13.64
C GLY A 90 5.60 11.87 14.22
N HIS A 91 6.61 11.64 13.38
CA HIS A 91 8.00 11.46 13.80
C HIS A 91 8.78 12.77 13.88
N MET A 92 8.24 13.87 13.34
CA MET A 92 8.84 15.19 13.42
C MET A 92 8.64 15.78 14.81
N GLU A 93 9.57 16.62 15.25
CA GLU A 93 9.41 17.38 16.49
C GLU A 93 8.40 18.51 16.27
N MET A 94 7.20 18.36 16.83
CA MET A 94 6.11 19.34 16.72
C MET A 94 5.63 19.71 18.12
N PRO A 95 6.28 20.66 18.81
CA PRO A 95 5.99 20.98 20.21
C PRO A 95 4.56 21.47 20.44
N SER A 96 3.98 22.14 19.45
CA SER A 96 2.62 22.70 19.51
C SER A 96 1.57 21.82 18.81
N ALA A 97 1.92 20.61 18.37
CA ALA A 97 0.94 19.74 17.74
C ALA A 97 -0.09 19.24 18.78
N PRO A 98 -1.39 19.25 18.44
CA PRO A 98 -2.41 18.82 19.39
C PRO A 98 -2.39 17.29 19.59
N PRO A 99 -2.80 16.78 20.77
CA PRO A 99 -2.69 15.36 21.10
C PRO A 99 -3.39 14.42 20.11
N PHE A 100 -4.58 14.79 19.63
CA PHE A 100 -5.36 13.99 18.69
C PHE A 100 -4.62 13.74 17.37
N TYR A 101 -3.74 14.67 16.95
CA TYR A 101 -2.95 14.51 15.74
C TYR A 101 -1.89 13.42 15.93
N HIS A 102 -1.26 13.38 17.10
CA HIS A 102 -0.31 12.33 17.45
C HIS A 102 -0.99 10.96 17.55
N ASP A 103 -2.16 10.87 18.18
CA ASP A 103 -2.95 9.64 18.25
C ASP A 103 -3.28 9.09 16.86
N PHE A 104 -3.66 9.98 15.92
CA PHE A 104 -3.87 9.60 14.53
C PHE A 104 -2.60 9.07 13.87
N THR A 105 -1.47 9.78 13.97
CA THR A 105 -0.20 9.33 13.37
C THR A 105 0.34 8.05 13.99
N ASP A 106 0.18 7.86 15.29
CA ASP A 106 0.65 6.69 16.02
C ASP A 106 -0.21 5.45 15.67
N SER A 107 -1.49 5.65 15.33
CA SER A 107 -2.37 4.59 14.78
C SER A 107 -1.86 4.04 13.43
N LEU A 108 -1.00 4.79 12.72
CA LEU A 108 -0.39 4.40 11.45
C LEU A 108 1.00 3.76 11.63
N SER A 109 1.48 3.57 12.85
CA SER A 109 2.79 2.96 13.16
C SER A 109 3.02 1.61 12.46
N TRP A 110 1.98 0.79 12.29
CA TRP A 110 2.07 -0.48 11.57
C TRP A 110 2.52 -0.34 10.11
N THR A 111 2.30 0.82 9.48
CA THR A 111 2.73 1.09 8.10
C THR A 111 4.25 1.29 8.00
N VAL A 112 4.88 1.68 9.11
CA VAL A 112 6.32 1.85 9.28
C VAL A 112 6.95 0.58 9.86
N LEU A 113 6.19 -0.51 10.01
CA LEU A 113 6.67 -1.81 10.50
C LEU A 113 7.21 -1.78 11.95
N THR A 114 6.88 -0.73 12.72
CA THR A 114 7.22 -0.67 14.14
C THR A 114 6.24 -1.53 14.94
N VAL A 115 6.72 -2.66 15.46
CA VAL A 115 5.92 -3.56 16.31
C VAL A 115 6.37 -3.40 17.75
N PRO A 116 5.46 -3.10 18.71
CA PRO A 116 5.80 -3.05 20.12
C PRO A 116 6.44 -4.37 20.58
N PRO A 117 7.63 -4.35 21.18
CA PRO A 117 8.28 -5.58 21.61
C PRO A 117 7.53 -6.18 22.80
N THR A 118 6.86 -7.32 22.60
CA THR A 118 6.29 -8.15 23.69
C THR A 118 7.36 -8.75 24.64
N TRP A 119 8.63 -8.54 24.33
CA TRP A 119 9.82 -9.11 24.96
C TRP A 119 10.63 -8.08 25.78
N SER A 120 10.11 -6.87 25.99
CA SER A 120 10.73 -5.86 26.86
C SER A 120 9.99 -5.78 28.21
N PRO A 121 10.48 -6.45 29.27
CA PRO A 121 9.80 -6.53 30.56
C PRO A 121 10.02 -5.32 31.49
N ARG A 122 10.61 -4.22 31.00
CA ARG A 122 10.96 -3.07 31.86
C ARG A 122 10.31 -1.79 31.34
N PRO A 123 9.51 -1.06 32.14
CA PRO A 123 9.08 0.29 31.80
C PRO A 123 10.29 1.24 31.77
N PRO A 124 10.30 2.26 30.90
CA PRO A 124 11.44 3.17 30.75
C PRO A 124 11.72 3.94 32.04
N GLU A 125 13.00 4.02 32.44
CA GLU A 125 13.45 4.81 33.59
C GLU A 125 13.47 6.32 33.25
N PRO A 126 13.03 7.19 34.18
CA PRO A 126 12.98 8.65 33.98
C PRO A 126 14.36 9.32 33.86
N ALA A 127 15.47 8.61 34.09
CA ALA A 127 16.82 9.15 33.94
C ALA A 127 17.27 9.29 32.48
N SER A 128 16.73 8.46 31.57
CA SER A 128 16.91 8.62 30.11
C SER A 128 16.25 9.91 29.57
N LEU A 129 15.34 10.50 30.35
CA LEU A 129 14.64 11.75 30.10
C LEU A 129 15.53 12.99 30.31
N ALA A 130 16.60 12.89 31.11
CA ALA A 130 17.41 14.03 31.54
C ALA A 130 18.55 14.39 30.57
N ILE A 131 19.00 13.43 29.76
CA ILE A 131 20.04 13.66 28.72
C ILE A 131 19.43 14.34 27.47
N ALA A 132 18.09 14.30 27.32
CA ALA A 132 17.35 14.85 26.19
C ALA A 132 16.96 16.34 26.31
N ARG A 133 17.39 17.05 27.37
CA ARG A 133 16.93 18.42 27.67
C ARG A 133 17.66 19.56 26.93
N GLY A 134 18.44 19.25 25.90
CA GLY A 134 19.17 20.29 25.15
C GLY A 134 19.52 19.98 23.69
N ASP A 135 19.20 18.79 23.17
CA ASP A 135 19.59 18.39 21.81
C ASP A 135 18.41 17.66 21.13
N ILE A 136 17.51 18.44 20.53
CA ILE A 136 16.89 18.35 19.20
C ILE A 136 16.86 16.97 18.48
N ILE A 137 16.59 15.89 19.23
CA ILE A 137 16.27 14.52 18.79
C ILE A 137 14.84 14.18 19.29
N ALA A 138 14.08 15.19 19.71
CA ALA A 138 12.86 15.01 20.48
C ALA A 138 11.72 14.41 19.65
N GLY A 139 11.67 14.59 18.33
CA GLY A 139 10.58 14.06 17.47
C GLY A 139 10.50 12.54 17.45
N VAL A 140 11.55 11.88 16.95
CA VAL A 140 11.63 10.40 16.87
C VAL A 140 11.69 9.77 18.26
N LEU A 141 12.34 10.45 19.22
CA LEU A 141 12.39 10.03 20.62
C LEU A 141 11.00 10.06 21.27
N ALA A 142 10.26 11.16 21.10
CA ALA A 142 8.89 11.29 21.58
C ALA A 142 7.98 10.27 20.90
N TYR A 143 8.15 10.02 19.60
CA TYR A 143 7.42 8.97 18.90
C TYR A 143 7.67 7.58 19.51
N ALA A 144 8.93 7.20 19.75
CA ALA A 144 9.25 5.93 20.39
C ALA A 144 8.61 5.80 21.78
N GLN A 145 8.62 6.90 22.55
CA GLN A 145 7.99 6.97 23.86
C GLN A 145 6.46 6.85 23.81
N ARG A 146 5.79 7.51 22.86
CA ARG A 146 4.34 7.39 22.67
C ARG A 146 3.92 5.96 22.31
N LEU A 147 4.75 5.25 21.56
CA LEU A 147 4.55 3.82 21.27
C LEU A 147 5.00 2.88 22.40
N SER A 148 5.49 3.41 23.52
CA SER A 148 6.05 2.63 24.64
C SER A 148 7.22 1.70 24.23
N ILE A 149 7.98 2.11 23.21
CA ILE A 149 9.17 1.42 22.72
C ILE A 149 10.41 2.11 23.29
N HIS A 150 11.40 1.33 23.72
CA HIS A 150 12.65 1.92 24.17
C HIS A 150 13.39 2.52 22.96
N PRO A 151 13.89 3.76 23.04
CA PRO A 151 14.53 4.41 21.89
C PRO A 151 15.70 3.59 21.33
N GLU A 152 16.48 2.93 22.18
CA GLU A 152 17.58 2.04 21.82
C GLU A 152 17.15 0.78 21.05
N THR A 153 15.89 0.36 21.20
CA THR A 153 15.35 -0.84 20.53
C THR A 153 14.43 -0.53 19.35
N LEU A 154 14.24 0.74 19.00
CA LEU A 154 13.34 1.16 17.92
C LEU A 154 13.69 0.54 16.56
N PHE A 155 14.98 0.47 16.22
CA PHE A 155 15.42 -0.18 14.98
C PHE A 155 15.24 -1.69 15.03
N ALA A 156 15.53 -2.33 16.17
CA ALA A 156 15.31 -3.75 16.34
C ALA A 156 13.82 -4.11 16.22
N ALA A 157 12.94 -3.31 16.82
CA ALA A 157 11.48 -3.45 16.71
C ALA A 157 11.01 -3.34 15.24
N THR A 158 11.58 -2.40 14.49
CA THR A 158 11.26 -2.19 13.07
C THR A 158 11.81 -3.32 12.19
N ALA A 159 13.03 -3.79 12.46
CA ALA A 159 13.64 -4.91 11.75
C ALA A 159 12.90 -6.24 12.02
N VAL A 160 12.45 -6.46 13.25
CA VAL A 160 11.58 -7.59 13.60
C VAL A 160 10.24 -7.48 12.88
N GLY A 161 9.61 -6.30 12.87
CA GLY A 161 8.38 -6.07 12.12
C GLY A 161 8.54 -6.34 10.62
N PHE A 162 9.63 -5.87 10.02
CA PHE A 162 10.00 -6.18 8.64
C PHE A 162 10.16 -7.70 8.42
N GLY A 163 10.92 -8.38 9.27
CA GLY A 163 11.09 -9.83 9.21
C GLY A 163 9.77 -10.59 9.34
N CYS A 164 8.89 -10.16 10.23
CA CYS A 164 7.54 -10.72 10.41
C CYS A 164 6.68 -10.55 9.16
N VAL A 165 6.67 -9.37 8.54
CA VAL A 165 5.89 -9.12 7.31
C VAL A 165 6.44 -9.94 6.14
N VAL A 166 7.76 -9.97 5.96
CA VAL A 166 8.39 -10.81 4.93
C VAL A 166 8.07 -12.30 5.17
N GLY A 167 8.21 -12.78 6.41
CA GLY A 167 7.88 -14.14 6.80
C GLY A 167 6.41 -14.50 6.56
N ALA A 168 5.49 -13.61 6.94
CA ALA A 168 4.05 -13.79 6.70
C ALA A 168 3.75 -13.90 5.20
N VAL A 169 4.36 -13.04 4.37
CA VAL A 169 4.19 -13.11 2.92
C VAL A 169 4.77 -14.39 2.34
N VAL A 170 5.94 -14.85 2.82
CA VAL A 170 6.50 -16.15 2.42
C VAL A 170 5.53 -17.29 2.71
N VAL A 171 4.93 -17.31 3.91
CA VAL A 171 3.95 -18.31 4.30
C VAL A 171 2.70 -18.23 3.41
N VAL A 172 2.12 -17.04 3.23
CA VAL A 172 0.91 -16.85 2.42
C VAL A 172 1.14 -17.28 0.97
N VAL A 173 2.25 -16.85 0.36
CA VAL A 173 2.61 -17.24 -1.02
C VAL A 173 2.82 -18.76 -1.12
N SER A 174 3.46 -19.38 -0.12
CA SER A 174 3.68 -20.83 -0.06
C SER A 174 2.37 -21.61 0.06
N VAL A 175 1.48 -21.18 0.96
CA VAL A 175 0.17 -21.81 1.17
C VAL A 175 -0.69 -21.65 -0.08
N LEU A 176 -0.76 -20.46 -0.66
CA LEU A 176 -1.54 -20.20 -1.87
C LEU A 176 -1.02 -21.04 -3.05
N TYR A 177 0.31 -21.10 -3.23
CA TYR A 177 0.93 -21.92 -4.27
C TYR A 177 0.65 -23.42 -4.05
N GLY A 178 0.74 -23.90 -2.81
CA GLY A 178 0.41 -25.26 -2.42
C GLY A 178 -1.07 -25.60 -2.66
N ALA A 179 -1.99 -24.75 -2.22
CA ALA A 179 -3.43 -24.90 -2.41
C ALA A 179 -3.79 -24.93 -3.90
N ILE A 180 -3.19 -24.07 -4.73
CA ILE A 180 -3.39 -24.09 -6.18
C ILE A 180 -2.88 -25.41 -6.79
N ARG A 181 -1.72 -25.91 -6.35
CA ARG A 181 -1.19 -27.20 -6.80
C ARG A 181 -2.10 -28.37 -6.44
N LEU A 182 -2.66 -28.38 -5.23
CA LEU A 182 -3.50 -29.45 -4.71
C LEU A 182 -4.92 -29.40 -5.31
N CYS A 183 -5.62 -28.27 -5.18
CA CYS A 183 -7.02 -28.15 -5.55
C CYS A 183 -7.25 -28.04 -7.07
N PHE A 184 -6.26 -27.56 -7.82
CA PHE A 184 -6.39 -27.34 -9.25
C PHE A 184 -5.38 -28.13 -10.09
N ALA A 185 -4.82 -29.24 -9.59
CA ALA A 185 -3.78 -30.02 -10.26
C ALA A 185 -4.05 -30.32 -11.76
N ALA A 186 -5.28 -30.72 -12.13
CA ALA A 186 -5.65 -31.01 -13.52
C ALA A 186 -5.76 -29.74 -14.40
N ARG A 187 -6.11 -28.61 -13.78
CA ARG A 187 -6.23 -27.31 -14.45
C ARG A 187 -4.88 -26.62 -14.54
N LEU A 188 -4.07 -26.73 -13.49
CA LEU A 188 -2.68 -26.31 -13.46
C LEU A 188 -1.86 -27.11 -14.47
N ARG A 189 -2.14 -28.40 -14.71
CA ARG A 189 -1.52 -29.15 -15.83
C ARG A 189 -1.87 -28.56 -17.19
N ARG A 190 -3.12 -28.15 -17.42
CA ARG A 190 -3.56 -27.51 -18.68
C ARG A 190 -3.03 -26.08 -18.83
N VAL A 191 -3.04 -25.30 -17.74
CA VAL A 191 -2.43 -23.97 -17.69
C VAL A 191 -0.93 -24.08 -17.89
N LYS A 192 -0.25 -25.03 -17.24
CA LYS A 192 1.17 -25.34 -17.46
C LYS A 192 1.44 -25.74 -18.90
N ALA A 193 0.57 -26.51 -19.56
CA ALA A 193 0.75 -26.84 -20.96
C ALA A 193 0.66 -25.60 -21.88
N LYS A 194 -0.26 -24.67 -21.59
CA LYS A 194 -0.38 -23.38 -22.31
C LYS A 194 0.75 -22.39 -21.98
N LEU A 195 1.14 -22.29 -20.71
CA LEU A 195 2.22 -21.42 -20.22
C LEU A 195 3.61 -21.95 -20.58
N LYS A 196 3.76 -23.22 -20.96
CA LYS A 196 5.04 -23.81 -21.38
C LYS A 196 5.66 -23.05 -22.56
N ALA A 197 4.83 -22.41 -23.38
CA ALA A 197 5.26 -21.59 -24.52
C ALA A 197 5.61 -20.14 -24.14
N GLU A 198 5.14 -19.60 -23.02
CA GLU A 198 5.27 -18.17 -22.66
C GLU A 198 6.14 -17.90 -21.41
N ILE A 199 6.26 -18.84 -20.46
CA ILE A 199 6.94 -18.60 -19.17
C ILE A 199 7.80 -19.81 -18.76
N PRO A 200 9.12 -19.64 -18.51
CA PRO A 200 9.98 -20.68 -17.96
C PRO A 200 9.48 -21.15 -16.58
N GLN A 201 9.03 -22.40 -16.48
CA GLN A 201 8.29 -22.92 -15.32
C GLN A 201 9.16 -23.23 -14.09
N ASP A 202 10.47 -23.38 -14.29
CA ASP A 202 11.32 -24.05 -13.32
C ASP A 202 11.52 -23.27 -12.02
N ARG A 203 11.08 -22.01 -11.94
CA ARG A 203 11.22 -21.17 -10.74
C ARG A 203 10.04 -20.23 -10.47
N LEU A 204 8.82 -20.56 -10.93
CA LEU A 204 7.65 -19.68 -10.76
C LEU A 204 7.39 -19.30 -9.29
N PHE A 205 7.48 -20.28 -8.38
CA PHE A 205 7.33 -20.05 -6.94
C PHE A 205 8.38 -19.07 -6.41
N LEU A 206 9.65 -19.31 -6.75
CA LEU A 206 10.76 -18.46 -6.34
C LEU A 206 10.63 -17.04 -6.90
N ARG A 207 10.17 -16.89 -8.14
CA ARG A 207 9.94 -15.58 -8.76
C ARG A 207 8.79 -14.81 -8.11
N LEU A 208 7.70 -15.49 -7.78
CA LEU A 208 6.57 -14.89 -7.06
C LEU A 208 7.00 -14.43 -5.66
N LEU A 209 7.75 -15.30 -4.96
CA LEU A 209 8.33 -14.99 -3.66
C LEU A 209 9.29 -13.80 -3.73
N LEU A 210 10.18 -13.80 -4.73
CA LEU A 210 11.14 -12.72 -4.95
C LEU A 210 10.42 -11.41 -5.26
N GLN A 211 9.41 -11.41 -6.12
CA GLN A 211 8.63 -10.22 -6.46
C GLN A 211 7.90 -9.67 -5.23
N SER A 212 7.31 -10.54 -4.40
CA SER A 212 6.60 -10.11 -3.20
C SER A 212 7.55 -9.58 -2.12
N ALA A 213 8.67 -10.27 -1.89
CA ALA A 213 9.69 -9.84 -0.94
C ALA A 213 10.33 -8.52 -1.37
N LEU A 214 10.59 -8.38 -2.68
CA LEU A 214 11.06 -7.15 -3.27
C LEU A 214 10.06 -6.01 -3.04
N GLY A 215 8.77 -6.21 -3.34
CA GLY A 215 7.76 -5.17 -3.11
C GLY A 215 7.70 -4.68 -1.66
N ILE A 216 7.83 -5.59 -0.69
CA ILE A 216 7.88 -5.23 0.74
C ILE A 216 9.16 -4.43 1.04
N ALA A 217 10.30 -4.88 0.52
CA ALA A 217 11.57 -4.18 0.70
C ALA A 217 11.49 -2.74 0.17
N LEU A 218 10.94 -2.56 -1.05
CA LEU A 218 10.75 -1.27 -1.70
C LEU A 218 9.87 -0.30 -0.87
N VAL A 219 8.91 -0.82 -0.11
CA VAL A 219 8.04 0.03 0.72
C VAL A 219 8.58 0.21 2.13
N SER A 220 9.44 -0.69 2.62
CA SER A 220 10.06 -0.55 3.93
C SER A 220 11.19 0.50 4.00
N GLU A 221 11.62 1.06 2.87
CA GLU A 221 12.84 1.86 2.79
C GLU A 221 12.81 3.12 3.66
N TYR A 222 11.69 3.83 3.68
CA TYR A 222 11.51 4.97 4.56
C TYR A 222 11.69 4.57 6.04
N ALA A 223 10.98 3.54 6.49
CA ALA A 223 11.00 3.05 7.86
C ALA A 223 12.39 2.60 8.31
N LEU A 224 13.05 1.81 7.45
CA LEU A 224 14.40 1.31 7.71
C LEU A 224 15.41 2.46 7.70
N SER A 225 15.31 3.41 6.76
CA SER A 225 16.20 4.57 6.67
C SER A 225 16.06 5.50 7.88
N MET A 226 14.82 5.78 8.31
CA MET A 226 14.55 6.62 9.48
C MET A 226 15.14 6.01 10.75
N THR A 227 14.81 4.76 11.04
CA THR A 227 15.28 4.10 12.27
C THR A 227 16.77 3.81 12.24
N ALA A 228 17.34 3.51 11.07
CA ALA A 228 18.78 3.40 10.86
C ALA A 228 19.50 4.70 11.20
N SER A 229 19.06 5.81 10.61
CA SER A 229 19.70 7.12 10.77
C SER A 229 19.63 7.60 12.22
N PHE A 230 18.49 7.37 12.87
CA PHE A 230 18.30 7.64 14.30
C PHE A 230 19.27 6.82 15.16
N GLN A 231 19.37 5.50 14.96
CA GLN A 231 20.28 4.67 15.76
C GLN A 231 21.76 4.96 15.51
N LEU A 232 22.17 5.26 14.27
CA LEU A 232 23.56 5.62 13.98
C LEU A 232 24.01 6.86 14.75
N ARG A 233 23.08 7.75 15.08
CA ARG A 233 23.35 8.97 15.85
C ARG A 233 23.15 8.79 17.35
N PHE A 234 22.21 7.93 17.77
CA PHE A 234 21.79 7.74 19.16
C PHE A 234 22.51 6.59 19.89
N ALA A 235 22.90 5.52 19.19
CA ALA A 235 23.42 4.31 19.83
C ALA A 235 24.95 4.28 19.89
N ASP A 236 25.49 4.22 21.12
CA ASP A 236 26.91 3.92 21.38
C ASP A 236 27.28 2.43 21.16
N SER A 237 26.31 1.60 20.78
CA SER A 237 26.50 0.17 20.58
C SER A 237 27.02 -0.15 19.18
N ARG A 238 28.26 -0.64 19.11
CA ARG A 238 28.88 -1.15 17.88
C ARG A 238 28.03 -2.21 17.17
N ALA A 239 27.28 -3.03 17.91
CA ALA A 239 26.44 -4.09 17.36
C ALA A 239 25.21 -3.54 16.62
N LEU A 240 24.57 -2.51 17.17
CA LEU A 240 23.45 -1.82 16.52
C LEU A 240 23.94 -1.07 15.28
N CYS A 241 25.08 -0.36 15.37
CA CYS A 241 25.70 0.30 14.23
C CYS A 241 26.01 -0.68 13.07
N LEU A 242 26.57 -1.86 13.37
CA LEU A 242 26.81 -2.89 12.37
C LEU A 242 25.51 -3.47 11.77
N ALA A 243 24.48 -3.68 12.59
CA ALA A 243 23.18 -4.15 12.11
C ALA A 243 22.50 -3.12 11.19
N THR A 244 22.60 -1.85 11.56
CA THR A 244 22.12 -0.73 10.75
C THR A 244 22.88 -0.63 9.44
N LEU A 245 24.21 -0.66 9.47
CA LEU A 245 25.06 -0.64 8.28
C LEU A 245 24.73 -1.82 7.35
N ALA A 246 24.59 -3.04 7.90
CA ALA A 246 24.25 -4.23 7.14
C ALA A 246 22.88 -4.08 6.46
N LEU A 247 21.87 -3.54 7.15
CA LEU A 247 20.54 -3.36 6.58
C LEU A 247 20.53 -2.27 5.50
N THR A 248 21.24 -1.17 5.71
CA THR A 248 21.43 -0.12 4.70
C THR A 248 22.15 -0.68 3.46
N LEU A 249 23.19 -1.51 3.64
CA LEU A 249 23.87 -2.18 2.53
C LEU A 249 22.94 -3.14 1.78
N VAL A 250 22.02 -3.82 2.47
CA VAL A 250 21.01 -4.67 1.82
C VAL A 250 20.04 -3.82 1.00
N CYS A 251 19.50 -2.72 1.55
CA CYS A 251 18.59 -1.82 0.82
C CYS A 251 19.27 -1.16 -0.40
N CYS A 252 20.46 -0.59 -0.22
CA CYS A 252 21.26 -0.04 -1.32
C CYS A 252 21.66 -1.13 -2.32
N GLY A 253 21.96 -2.35 -1.85
CA GLY A 253 22.26 -3.50 -2.69
C GLY A 253 21.08 -3.89 -3.58
N LEU A 254 19.85 -3.85 -3.06
CA LEU A 254 18.63 -4.08 -3.86
C LEU A 254 18.43 -3.00 -4.92
N LEU A 255 18.74 -1.74 -4.62
CA LEU A 255 18.73 -0.65 -5.60
C LEU A 255 19.73 -0.89 -6.73
N VAL A 256 20.99 -1.16 -6.37
CA VAL A 256 22.07 -1.43 -7.32
C VAL A 256 21.74 -2.66 -8.16
N LEU A 257 21.23 -3.73 -7.54
CA LEU A 257 20.76 -4.91 -8.24
C LEU A 257 19.68 -4.58 -9.27
N GLY A 258 18.69 -3.77 -8.91
CA GLY A 258 17.66 -3.28 -9.83
C GLY A 258 18.27 -2.55 -11.03
N VAL A 259 19.18 -1.61 -10.78
CA VAL A 259 19.88 -0.88 -11.86
C VAL A 259 20.69 -1.81 -12.75
N CYS A 260 21.50 -2.69 -12.16
CA CYS A 260 22.33 -3.65 -12.88
C CYS A 260 21.50 -4.61 -13.74
N MET A 261 20.35 -5.08 -13.23
CA MET A 261 19.47 -6.00 -13.97
C MET A 261 18.76 -5.31 -15.14
N LEU A 262 18.50 -4.01 -15.05
CA LEU A 262 17.88 -3.21 -16.12
C LEU A 262 18.91 -2.61 -17.08
N TYR A 263 20.18 -2.56 -16.71
CA TYR A 263 21.24 -1.97 -17.51
C TYR A 263 21.45 -2.72 -18.83
N GLY A 264 21.54 -1.98 -19.93
CA GLY A 264 21.76 -2.53 -21.27
C GLY A 264 20.60 -3.36 -21.86
N LYS A 265 19.44 -3.43 -21.19
CA LYS A 265 18.28 -4.20 -21.68
C LYS A 265 17.43 -3.41 -22.67
N SER A 266 17.02 -4.07 -23.76
CA SER A 266 16.12 -3.50 -24.76
C SER A 266 14.65 -3.56 -24.32
N ALA A 267 13.76 -2.85 -25.00
CA ALA A 267 12.32 -2.89 -24.71
C ALA A 267 11.72 -4.29 -24.90
N ALA A 268 12.24 -5.06 -25.87
CA ALA A 268 11.84 -6.44 -26.11
C ALA A 268 12.25 -7.35 -24.94
N ASP A 269 13.47 -7.18 -24.40
CA ASP A 269 13.95 -7.96 -23.27
C ASP A 269 13.15 -7.67 -21.99
N LEU A 270 12.79 -6.39 -21.77
CA LEU A 270 11.96 -5.99 -20.63
C LEU A 270 10.49 -6.42 -20.77
N ALA A 271 10.03 -6.65 -22.00
CA ALA A 271 8.70 -7.17 -22.28
C ALA A 271 8.61 -8.70 -22.16
N GLU A 272 9.76 -9.40 -22.11
CA GLU A 272 9.80 -10.85 -21.96
C GLU A 272 9.01 -11.27 -20.70
N PRO A 273 7.99 -12.15 -20.82
CA PRO A 273 7.11 -12.48 -19.71
C PRO A 273 7.83 -13.00 -18.47
N GLY A 274 8.91 -13.76 -18.64
CA GLY A 274 9.71 -14.29 -17.53
C GLY A 274 10.48 -13.21 -16.78
N PHE A 275 11.10 -12.28 -17.50
CA PHE A 275 11.84 -11.15 -16.94
C PHE A 275 10.88 -10.16 -16.29
N LYS A 276 9.81 -9.78 -17.00
CA LYS A 276 8.75 -8.88 -16.53
C LYS A 276 8.05 -9.39 -15.28
N PHE A 277 7.86 -10.70 -15.15
CA PHE A 277 7.28 -11.29 -13.95
C PHE A 277 8.22 -11.20 -12.74
N THR A 278 9.53 -11.36 -12.95
CA THR A 278 10.51 -11.40 -11.85
C THR A 278 10.89 -10.00 -11.37
N TRP A 279 11.16 -9.09 -12.32
CA TRP A 279 11.72 -7.76 -12.05
C TRP A 279 10.73 -6.62 -12.32
N GLY A 280 9.51 -6.94 -12.76
CA GLY A 280 8.47 -5.95 -13.02
C GLY A 280 8.10 -5.11 -11.82
N GLY A 281 8.42 -5.54 -10.59
CA GLY A 281 8.29 -4.71 -9.40
C GLY A 281 9.01 -3.36 -9.50
N TYR A 282 10.15 -3.30 -10.21
CA TYR A 282 10.92 -2.06 -10.39
C TYR A 282 10.39 -1.15 -11.50
N TYR A 283 9.82 -1.70 -12.59
CA TYR A 283 9.61 -0.91 -13.81
C TYR A 283 8.27 -1.11 -14.52
N LYS A 284 7.43 -2.06 -14.08
CA LYS A 284 6.18 -2.43 -14.78
C LYS A 284 5.24 -1.24 -15.00
N THR A 285 5.29 -0.24 -14.13
CA THR A 285 4.42 0.93 -14.14
C THR A 285 5.03 2.11 -14.87
N TYR A 286 6.31 2.03 -15.24
CA TYR A 286 7.04 3.12 -15.88
C TYR A 286 7.16 2.93 -17.39
N SER A 287 7.28 4.04 -18.10
CA SER A 287 7.67 4.03 -19.51
C SER A 287 9.09 3.47 -19.68
N PHE A 288 9.38 2.90 -20.85
CA PHE A 288 10.69 2.30 -21.13
C PHE A 288 11.84 3.31 -21.00
N GLU A 289 11.58 4.55 -21.42
CA GLU A 289 12.52 5.68 -21.36
C GLU A 289 12.83 6.06 -19.90
N HIS A 290 11.84 5.99 -19.02
CA HIS A 290 11.95 6.36 -17.61
C HIS A 290 12.00 5.14 -16.68
N ARG A 291 12.51 3.99 -17.15
CA ARG A 291 12.55 2.73 -16.40
C ARG A 291 13.34 2.79 -15.09
N TYR A 292 14.23 3.76 -14.93
CA TYR A 292 15.01 4.00 -13.71
C TYR A 292 14.33 4.96 -12.72
N PHE A 293 13.09 5.40 -12.99
CA PHE A 293 12.37 6.30 -12.09
C PHE A 293 12.20 5.73 -10.67
N PHE A 294 12.18 4.40 -10.52
CA PHE A 294 12.20 3.76 -9.20
C PHE A 294 13.37 4.24 -8.33
N VAL A 295 14.55 4.50 -8.91
CA VAL A 295 15.73 4.98 -8.18
C VAL A 295 15.48 6.35 -7.56
N ALA A 296 14.89 7.27 -8.31
CA ALA A 296 14.55 8.60 -7.81
C ALA A 296 13.49 8.52 -6.72
N LYS A 297 12.45 7.70 -6.93
CA LYS A 297 11.40 7.48 -5.93
C LYS A 297 11.97 6.93 -4.62
N MET A 298 12.72 5.84 -4.71
CA MET A 298 13.34 5.17 -3.56
C MET A 298 14.38 6.06 -2.87
N GLY A 299 15.17 6.79 -3.66
CA GLY A 299 16.10 7.80 -3.14
C GLY A 299 15.38 8.88 -2.33
N ALA A 300 14.18 9.29 -2.74
CA ALA A 300 13.37 10.24 -1.97
C ALA A 300 12.78 9.64 -0.68
N GLU A 301 12.38 8.36 -0.66
CA GLU A 301 11.92 7.68 0.56
C GLU A 301 13.07 7.48 1.56
N ILE A 302 14.23 7.01 1.07
CA ILE A 302 15.46 6.90 1.87
C ILE A 302 15.87 8.28 2.38
N GLY A 303 15.90 9.29 1.51
CA GLY A 303 16.23 10.67 1.85
C GLY A 303 15.30 11.25 2.90
N SER A 304 13.98 11.02 2.80
CA SER A 304 12.99 11.44 3.80
C SER A 304 13.28 10.77 5.15
N GLY A 305 13.61 9.47 5.15
CA GLY A 305 14.02 8.77 6.36
C GLY A 305 15.30 9.34 6.98
N VAL A 306 16.33 9.61 6.17
CA VAL A 306 17.58 10.23 6.65
C VAL A 306 17.33 11.61 7.24
N ILE A 307 16.55 12.45 6.56
CA ILE A 307 16.22 13.80 7.03
C ILE A 307 15.53 13.71 8.39
N ILE A 308 14.52 12.83 8.54
CA ILE A 308 13.78 12.68 9.81
C ILE A 308 14.63 12.05 10.92
N GLY A 309 15.49 11.09 10.59
CA GLY A 309 16.28 10.38 11.60
C GLY A 309 17.59 11.07 11.99
N ALA A 310 18.14 11.95 11.16
CA ALA A 310 19.47 12.55 11.38
C ALA A 310 19.47 14.07 11.55
N VAL A 311 18.55 14.80 10.92
CA VAL A 311 18.51 16.28 11.01
C VAL A 311 17.83 16.66 12.31
N SER A 312 18.54 17.46 13.11
CA SER A 312 18.03 17.99 14.37
C SER A 312 17.08 19.16 14.15
N ASP A 313 17.56 20.23 13.53
CA ASP A 313 16.81 21.49 13.45
C ASP A 313 15.46 21.34 12.71
N VAL A 314 14.34 21.57 13.41
CA VAL A 314 12.98 21.33 12.89
C VAL A 314 12.64 22.18 11.65
N PRO A 315 12.93 23.51 11.63
CA PRO A 315 12.76 24.31 10.42
C PRO A 315 13.57 23.78 9.24
N THR A 316 14.82 23.37 9.48
CA THR A 316 15.67 22.77 8.44
C THR A 316 15.12 21.42 7.98
N GLN A 317 14.70 20.56 8.90
CA GLN A 317 14.09 19.26 8.62
C GLN A 317 12.87 19.42 7.72
N LEU A 318 11.95 20.33 8.08
CA LEU A 318 10.75 20.61 7.29
C LEU A 318 11.09 21.22 5.92
N THR A 319 12.05 22.16 5.87
CA THR A 319 12.48 22.80 4.62
C THR A 319 13.11 21.77 3.68
N LEU A 320 13.94 20.86 4.19
CA LEU A 320 14.55 19.78 3.40
C LEU A 320 13.49 18.79 2.90
N LEU A 321 12.53 18.39 3.73
CA LEU A 321 11.42 17.53 3.33
C LEU A 321 10.55 18.20 2.26
N LEU A 322 10.17 19.46 2.44
CA LEU A 322 9.40 20.23 1.47
C LEU A 322 10.16 20.37 0.14
N SER A 323 11.46 20.67 0.20
CA SER A 323 12.34 20.77 -0.97
C SER A 323 12.43 19.44 -1.70
N LEU A 324 12.55 18.33 -0.97
CA LEU A 324 12.58 16.99 -1.54
C LEU A 324 11.28 16.64 -2.26
N GLN A 325 10.12 16.93 -1.66
CA GLN A 325 8.83 16.72 -2.32
C GLN A 325 8.65 17.63 -3.54
N LEU A 326 9.12 18.88 -3.49
CA LEU A 326 9.09 19.80 -4.64
C LEU A 326 9.96 19.29 -5.79
N VAL A 327 11.19 18.85 -5.50
CA VAL A 327 12.08 18.26 -6.52
C VAL A 327 11.43 17.03 -7.14
N MET A 328 10.84 16.14 -6.33
CA MET A 328 10.15 14.96 -6.82
C MET A 328 8.90 15.28 -7.64
N PHE A 329 8.14 16.32 -7.25
CA PHE A 329 7.03 16.84 -8.03
C PHE A 329 7.49 17.32 -9.41
N LEU A 330 8.47 18.23 -9.45
CA LEU A 330 9.02 18.76 -10.70
C LEU A 330 9.58 17.66 -11.59
N TYR A 331 10.31 16.71 -11.01
CA TYR A 331 10.86 15.57 -11.74
C TYR A 331 9.74 14.67 -12.30
N THR A 332 8.69 14.39 -11.53
CA THR A 332 7.55 13.58 -11.98
C THR A 332 6.77 14.28 -13.09
N THR A 333 6.50 15.58 -12.97
CA THR A 333 5.76 16.35 -13.97
C THR A 333 6.56 16.53 -15.27
N HIS A 334 7.89 16.71 -15.17
CA HIS A 334 8.75 16.85 -16.34
C HIS A 334 8.91 15.51 -17.10
N CYS A 335 9.14 14.41 -16.38
CA CYS A 335 9.42 13.12 -16.99
C CYS A 335 8.18 12.32 -17.40
N ASN A 336 7.00 12.58 -16.80
CA ASN A 336 5.78 11.77 -16.98
C ASN A 336 6.08 10.26 -16.95
N PRO A 337 6.70 9.78 -15.86
CA PRO A 337 7.35 8.47 -15.83
C PRO A 337 6.38 7.31 -15.96
N TYR A 338 5.10 7.48 -15.60
CA TYR A 338 4.11 6.41 -15.60
C TYR A 338 3.52 6.15 -17.00
N LEU A 339 3.18 4.89 -17.27
CA LEU A 339 2.57 4.46 -18.54
C LEU A 339 1.18 5.05 -18.78
N LEU A 340 0.45 5.38 -17.72
CA LEU A 340 -0.90 5.92 -17.79
C LEU A 340 -0.87 7.39 -17.35
N ASP A 341 -1.40 8.29 -18.17
CA ASP A 341 -1.48 9.72 -17.87
C ASP A 341 -2.21 9.98 -16.55
N PHE A 342 -3.27 9.20 -16.28
CA PHE A 342 -3.99 9.25 -15.02
C PHE A 342 -3.08 8.95 -13.80
N GLN A 343 -2.13 8.02 -13.92
CA GLN A 343 -1.17 7.72 -12.86
C GLN A 343 -0.18 8.88 -12.65
N ASN A 344 0.26 9.54 -13.73
CA ASN A 344 1.09 10.74 -13.64
C ASN A 344 0.36 11.87 -12.90
N VAL A 345 -0.92 12.11 -13.21
CA VAL A 345 -1.75 13.12 -12.53
C VAL A 345 -1.94 12.76 -11.05
N CYS A 346 -2.29 11.51 -10.73
CA CYS A 346 -2.44 11.09 -9.33
C CYS A 346 -1.13 11.20 -8.54
N ALA A 347 0.01 10.80 -9.11
CA ALA A 347 1.30 10.90 -8.46
C ALA A 347 1.69 12.37 -8.21
N SER A 348 1.49 13.24 -9.21
CA SER A 348 1.75 14.68 -9.08
C SER A 348 0.86 15.32 -8.02
N ALA A 349 -0.44 14.98 -8.01
CA ALA A 349 -1.37 15.44 -6.97
C ALA A 349 -0.97 14.96 -5.57
N ALA A 350 -0.49 13.72 -5.44
CA ALA A 350 0.00 13.20 -4.16
C ALA A 350 1.18 14.02 -3.63
N PHE A 351 2.16 14.39 -4.47
CA PHE A 351 3.26 15.25 -4.06
C PHE A 351 2.79 16.64 -3.62
N VAL A 352 1.84 17.25 -4.34
CA VAL A 352 1.23 18.53 -3.94
C VAL A 352 0.56 18.40 -2.57
N MET A 353 -0.18 17.31 -2.33
CA MET A 353 -0.79 17.07 -1.02
C MET A 353 0.24 16.88 0.09
N LYS A 354 1.35 16.16 -0.18
CA LYS A 354 2.46 16.04 0.77
C LYS A 354 3.03 17.43 1.11
N MET A 355 3.22 18.29 0.12
CA MET A 355 3.70 19.67 0.31
C MET A 355 2.72 20.54 1.11
N VAL A 356 1.42 20.50 0.80
CA VAL A 356 0.39 21.25 1.56
C VAL A 356 0.38 20.79 3.01
N THR A 357 0.52 19.48 3.25
CA THR A 357 0.60 18.92 4.59
C THR A 357 1.81 19.48 5.33
N TYR A 358 3.02 19.45 4.73
CA TYR A 358 4.20 20.05 5.36
C TYR A 358 4.05 21.55 5.62
N ALA A 359 3.42 22.29 4.70
CA ALA A 359 3.12 23.70 4.91
C ALA A 359 2.20 23.93 6.13
N LEU A 360 1.18 23.08 6.32
CA LEU A 360 0.32 23.14 7.51
C LEU A 360 1.09 22.75 8.79
N LEU A 361 1.95 21.73 8.72
CA LEU A 361 2.79 21.31 9.84
C LEU A 361 3.83 22.36 10.25
N SER A 362 4.24 23.25 9.32
CA SER A 362 5.14 24.37 9.64
C SER A 362 4.61 25.25 10.77
N SER A 363 3.28 25.36 10.90
CA SER A 363 2.63 26.11 11.97
C SER A 363 2.86 25.50 13.36
N PHE A 364 3.15 24.19 13.45
CA PHE A 364 3.41 23.50 14.73
C PHE A 364 4.86 23.56 15.19
N VAL A 365 5.76 24.09 14.33
CA VAL A 365 7.19 24.20 14.63
C VAL A 365 7.46 25.33 15.63
N SER A 366 6.63 26.37 15.65
CA SER A 366 6.78 27.48 16.58
C SER A 366 6.16 27.14 17.95
N ALA A 367 7.01 26.93 18.95
CA ALA A 367 6.59 26.66 20.34
C ALA A 367 5.77 27.79 21.01
N THR A 368 5.65 28.94 20.34
CA THR A 368 4.86 30.11 20.77
C THR A 368 3.47 30.17 20.12
N ALA A 369 3.08 29.16 19.34
CA ALA A 369 1.77 29.13 18.71
C ALA A 369 0.67 29.02 19.77
N ASP A 370 -0.37 29.85 19.62
CA ASP A 370 -1.55 29.81 20.46
C ASP A 370 -2.25 28.45 20.34
N SER A 371 -2.73 27.90 21.46
CA SER A 371 -3.31 26.55 21.50
C SER A 371 -4.55 26.44 20.60
N ASP A 372 -5.31 27.53 20.48
CA ASP A 372 -6.51 27.57 19.65
C ASP A 372 -6.17 27.53 18.16
N VAL A 373 -5.12 28.25 17.75
CA VAL A 373 -4.62 28.23 16.36
C VAL A 373 -4.04 26.85 16.03
N ALA A 374 -3.30 26.25 16.96
CA ALA A 374 -2.76 24.90 16.80
C ALA A 374 -3.88 23.85 16.63
N ASN A 375 -4.96 23.94 17.41
CA ASN A 375 -6.13 23.06 17.27
C ASN A 375 -6.84 23.27 15.91
N ILE A 376 -7.06 24.52 15.49
CA ILE A 376 -7.69 24.81 14.18
C ILE A 376 -6.85 24.25 13.04
N VAL A 377 -5.54 24.50 13.03
CA VAL A 377 -4.63 24.02 11.98
C VAL A 377 -4.51 22.50 12.02
N GLY A 378 -4.50 21.89 13.22
CA GLY A 378 -4.46 20.43 13.41
C GLY A 378 -5.69 19.75 12.86
N THR A 379 -6.86 20.29 13.17
CA THR A 379 -8.14 19.79 12.68
C THR A 379 -8.26 19.97 11.17
N ALA A 380 -7.83 21.13 10.63
CA ALA A 380 -7.79 21.34 9.18
C ALA A 380 -6.86 20.35 8.47
N ALA A 381 -5.66 20.12 9.00
CA ALA A 381 -4.72 19.15 8.47
C ALA A 381 -5.31 17.73 8.49
N LEU A 382 -5.88 17.31 9.63
CA LEU A 382 -6.45 15.98 9.80
C LEU A 382 -7.69 15.76 8.90
N VAL A 383 -8.63 16.71 8.84
CA VAL A 383 -9.80 16.66 7.95
C VAL A 383 -9.38 16.59 6.48
N LEU A 384 -8.33 17.32 6.09
CA LEU A 384 -7.76 17.24 4.75
C LEU A 384 -7.23 15.83 4.45
N GLN A 385 -6.51 15.21 5.39
CA GLN A 385 -6.02 13.83 5.23
C GLN A 385 -7.16 12.81 5.13
N VAL A 386 -8.15 12.91 6.01
CA VAL A 386 -9.30 12.00 6.01
C VAL A 386 -10.10 12.13 4.71
N THR A 387 -10.28 13.36 4.20
CA THR A 387 -10.98 13.63 2.94
C THR A 387 -10.25 13.00 1.75
N LEU A 388 -8.91 13.09 1.70
CA LEU A 388 -8.12 12.43 0.66
C LEU A 388 -8.20 10.91 0.75
N LEU A 389 -8.16 10.34 1.95
CA LEU A 389 -8.34 8.91 2.15
C LEU A 389 -9.75 8.46 1.74
N LEU A 390 -10.78 9.27 1.98
CA LEU A 390 -12.15 9.04 1.49
C LEU A 390 -12.25 9.11 -0.03
N LEU A 391 -11.58 10.07 -0.67
CA LEU A 391 -11.50 10.16 -2.12
C LEU A 391 -10.78 8.95 -2.72
N PHE A 392 -9.71 8.49 -2.08
CA PHE A 392 -9.03 7.27 -2.46
C PHE A 392 -9.94 6.04 -2.32
N ASN A 393 -10.66 5.93 -1.20
CA ASN A 393 -11.65 4.88 -0.96
C ASN A 393 -12.77 4.88 -2.00
N SER A 394 -13.30 6.05 -2.36
CA SER A 394 -14.38 6.16 -3.36
C SER A 394 -13.94 5.65 -4.73
N ARG A 395 -12.68 5.96 -5.11
CA ARG A 395 -12.04 5.38 -6.30
C ARG A 395 -11.92 3.86 -6.21
N GLN A 396 -11.46 3.32 -5.08
CA GLN A 396 -11.36 1.87 -4.89
C GLN A 396 -12.73 1.19 -4.96
N LEU A 397 -13.73 1.77 -4.32
CA LEU A 397 -15.10 1.29 -4.34
C LEU A 397 -15.65 1.27 -5.77
N TYR A 398 -15.43 2.32 -6.56
CA TYR A 398 -15.82 2.35 -7.97
C TYR A 398 -15.19 1.20 -8.78
N ILE A 399 -13.89 0.95 -8.60
CA ILE A 399 -13.17 -0.15 -9.26
C ILE A 399 -13.77 -1.50 -8.84
N ILE A 400 -14.00 -1.70 -7.54
CA ILE A 400 -14.60 -2.92 -7.00
C ILE A 400 -16.02 -3.11 -7.54
N THR A 401 -16.85 -2.07 -7.59
CA THR A 401 -18.21 -2.16 -8.13
C THR A 401 -18.17 -2.60 -9.59
N LYS A 402 -17.30 -2.00 -10.41
CA LYS A 402 -17.11 -2.42 -11.82
C LYS A 402 -16.65 -3.87 -11.93
N GLN A 403 -15.67 -4.28 -11.13
CA GLN A 403 -15.18 -5.66 -11.07
C GLN A 403 -16.28 -6.64 -10.66
N ALA A 404 -17.07 -6.29 -9.64
CA ALA A 404 -18.19 -7.08 -9.15
C ALA A 404 -19.29 -7.21 -10.21
N THR A 405 -19.64 -6.14 -10.92
CA THR A 405 -20.59 -6.18 -12.04
C THR A 405 -20.08 -7.10 -13.16
N CYS A 406 -18.80 -6.98 -13.55
CA CYS A 406 -18.19 -7.86 -14.54
C CYS A 406 -18.21 -9.34 -14.08
N LEU A 407 -17.87 -9.61 -12.83
CA LEU A 407 -17.90 -10.94 -12.25
C LEU A 407 -19.33 -11.50 -12.24
N TRP A 408 -20.31 -10.70 -11.85
CA TRP A 408 -21.72 -11.06 -11.85
C TRP A 408 -22.20 -11.45 -13.25
N HIS A 409 -21.90 -10.64 -14.28
CA HIS A 409 -22.24 -10.98 -15.66
C HIS A 409 -21.59 -12.27 -16.13
N ARG A 410 -20.31 -12.51 -15.79
CA ARG A 410 -19.60 -13.75 -16.13
C ARG A 410 -20.21 -14.97 -15.42
N VAL A 411 -20.49 -14.88 -14.12
CA VAL A 411 -21.14 -15.95 -13.36
C VAL A 411 -22.53 -16.24 -13.92
N ARG A 412 -23.29 -15.21 -14.30
CA ARG A 412 -24.60 -15.37 -14.94
C ARG A 412 -24.49 -16.09 -16.29
N ARG A 413 -23.53 -15.73 -17.14
CA ARG A 413 -23.26 -16.42 -18.41
C ARG A 413 -22.87 -17.90 -18.19
N MET A 414 -21.96 -18.16 -17.25
CA MET A 414 -21.55 -19.53 -16.90
C MET A 414 -22.71 -20.38 -16.37
N ARG A 415 -23.59 -19.79 -15.55
CA ARG A 415 -24.80 -20.48 -15.06
C ARG A 415 -25.77 -20.80 -16.20
N LYS A 416 -25.97 -19.87 -17.15
CA LYS A 416 -26.80 -20.11 -18.35
C LYS A 416 -26.22 -21.22 -19.23
N ALA A 417 -24.93 -21.17 -19.56
CA ALA A 417 -24.26 -22.20 -20.36
C ALA A 417 -24.32 -23.58 -19.69
N ARG A 418 -24.19 -23.66 -18.35
CA ARG A 418 -24.36 -24.92 -17.61
C ARG A 418 -25.80 -25.45 -17.62
N ARG A 419 -26.81 -24.58 -17.73
CA ARG A 419 -28.21 -25.00 -17.87
C ARG A 419 -28.46 -25.54 -19.28
N GLN A 420 -28.03 -24.79 -20.31
CA GLN A 420 -28.11 -25.23 -21.71
C GLN A 420 -27.38 -26.56 -21.94
N ALA A 421 -26.14 -26.71 -21.45
CA ALA A 421 -25.41 -27.97 -21.58
C ALA A 421 -26.09 -29.16 -20.86
N LYS A 422 -26.88 -28.91 -19.81
CA LYS A 422 -27.68 -29.96 -19.16
C LYS A 422 -28.93 -30.29 -19.99
N GLU A 423 -29.60 -29.27 -20.52
CA GLU A 423 -30.76 -29.44 -21.41
C GLU A 423 -30.35 -30.18 -22.70
N ASP A 424 -29.26 -29.78 -23.34
CA ASP A 424 -28.70 -30.44 -24.53
C ASP A 424 -28.32 -31.90 -24.26
N ALA A 425 -27.76 -32.20 -23.07
CA ALA A 425 -27.43 -33.56 -22.67
C ALA A 425 -28.68 -34.43 -22.48
N ILE A 426 -29.75 -33.88 -21.90
CA ILE A 426 -31.03 -34.58 -21.72
C ILE A 426 -31.68 -34.85 -23.09
N VAL A 427 -31.71 -33.86 -23.98
CA VAL A 427 -32.27 -34.00 -25.34
C VAL A 427 -31.49 -35.03 -26.15
N ALA A 428 -30.15 -35.02 -26.07
CA ALA A 428 -29.31 -36.01 -26.73
C ALA A 428 -29.58 -37.45 -26.22
N GLU A 429 -29.82 -37.61 -24.92
CA GLU A 429 -30.18 -38.91 -24.33
C GLU A 429 -31.56 -39.38 -24.79
N GLN A 430 -32.54 -38.48 -24.89
CA GLN A 430 -33.88 -38.77 -25.43
C GLN A 430 -33.84 -39.20 -26.90
N LEU A 431 -33.14 -38.45 -27.77
CA LEU A 431 -32.98 -38.80 -29.19
C LEU A 431 -32.28 -40.16 -29.37
N ARG A 432 -31.32 -40.50 -28.50
CA ARG A 432 -30.66 -41.81 -28.50
C ARG A 432 -31.62 -42.94 -28.12
N ARG A 433 -32.55 -42.67 -27.21
CA ARG A 433 -33.58 -43.64 -26.80
C ARG A 433 -34.61 -43.85 -27.91
N ASP A 434 -35.06 -42.77 -28.55
CA ASP A 434 -36.06 -42.83 -29.63
C ASP A 434 -35.50 -43.53 -30.88
N SER A 435 -34.24 -43.24 -31.25
CA SER A 435 -33.56 -43.95 -32.35
C SER A 435 -33.40 -45.45 -32.06
N PHE A 436 -33.10 -45.84 -30.82
CA PHE A 436 -33.05 -47.25 -30.43
C PHE A 436 -34.42 -47.95 -30.57
N VAL A 437 -35.50 -47.30 -30.13
CA VAL A 437 -36.87 -47.82 -30.27
C VAL A 437 -37.27 -47.98 -31.74
N GLN A 438 -37.00 -46.99 -32.59
CA GLN A 438 -37.27 -47.08 -34.03
C GLN A 438 -36.50 -48.21 -34.71
N THR A 439 -35.26 -48.45 -34.30
CA THR A 439 -34.44 -49.56 -34.83
C THR A 439 -35.05 -50.92 -34.45
N CYS A 440 -35.53 -51.07 -33.21
CA CYS A 440 -36.24 -52.28 -32.77
C CYS A 440 -37.55 -52.50 -33.53
N GLU A 441 -38.35 -51.44 -33.76
CA GLU A 441 -39.60 -51.56 -34.53
C GLU A 441 -39.35 -51.95 -35.99
N GLN A 442 -38.31 -51.40 -36.63
CA GLN A 442 -37.92 -51.79 -37.99
C GLN A 442 -37.47 -53.26 -38.06
N MET A 443 -36.68 -53.74 -37.09
CA MET A 443 -36.32 -55.15 -37.02
C MET A 443 -37.54 -56.05 -36.84
N HIS A 444 -38.51 -55.64 -36.01
CA HIS A 444 -39.73 -56.41 -35.80
C HIS A 444 -40.61 -56.49 -37.05
N ARG A 445 -40.76 -55.37 -37.79
CA ARG A 445 -41.49 -55.37 -39.07
C ARG A 445 -40.79 -56.15 -40.18
N ALA A 446 -39.47 -56.27 -40.16
CA ALA A 446 -38.72 -57.08 -41.13
C ALA A 446 -38.79 -58.59 -40.84
N SER A 447 -39.25 -58.99 -39.65
CA SER A 447 -39.40 -60.39 -39.22
C SER A 447 -40.81 -60.96 -39.40
N LEU A 448 -41.77 -60.13 -39.79
CA LEU A 448 -43.13 -60.50 -40.22
C LEU A 448 -43.17 -60.49 -41.75
#